data_AF-A0A1U9JXQ6-F1
#
_entry.id   AF-A0A1U9JXQ6-F1
#
_cell.length_a   1.000
_cell.length_b   1.000
_cell.length_c   1.000
_cell.angle_alpha   90.00
_cell.angle_beta   90.00
_cell.angle_gamma   90.00
#
_symmetry.space_group_name_H-M   'P 1'
#
loop_
_entity.id
_entity.type
_entity.pdbx_description
1 polymer ?
#
loop_
_entity_poly.entity_id
_entity_poly.type
_entity_poly.pdbx_seq_one_letter_code
_entity_poly.pdbx_strand_id
1 'polypeptide(L)' 'MLLALNQIQIRAEESPIPTEKKEAILKSVEAMRQSAGTASFTEKYKDFMSVAADHLTLFQAFIPPLLALL' A
#
# COMPACT_ATOMS: atom_id res chain seq x y z
N MET A 1 12.18 -1.89 3.73
CA MET A 1 11.44 -2.09 2.48
C MET A 1 10.33 -3.14 2.64
N LEU A 2 10.62 -4.45 2.68
CA LEU A 2 9.59 -5.50 2.79
C LEU A 2 8.76 -5.42 4.08
N LEU A 3 9.33 -4.90 5.17
CA LEU A 3 8.63 -4.76 6.45
C LEU A 3 7.45 -3.78 6.37
N ALA A 4 7.61 -2.62 5.71
CA ALA A 4 6.54 -1.63 5.61
C ALA A 4 5.36 -2.15 4.77
N LEU A 5 5.66 -2.77 3.62
CA LEU A 5 4.64 -3.38 2.77
C LEU A 5 3.94 -4.56 3.46
N ASN A 6 4.68 -5.36 4.24
CA ASN A 6 4.09 -6.44 5.04
C ASN A 6 3.16 -5.91 6.14
N GLN A 7 3.52 -4.82 6.80
CA GLN A 7 2.67 -4.18 7.81
C GLN A 7 1.40 -3.58 7.21
N ILE A 8 1.46 -3.01 5.99
CA ILE A 8 0.26 -2.53 5.29
C ILE A 8 -0.68 -3.69 4.96
N GLN A 9 -0.13 -4.83 4.53
CA GLN A 9 -0.92 -6.04 4.24
C GLN A 9 -1.62 -6.57 5.50
N ILE A 10 -0.90 -6.76 6.61
CA ILE A 10 -1.48 -7.17 7.90
C ILE A 10 -2.56 -6.18 8.34
N ARG A 11 -2.28 -4.87 8.25
CA ARG A 11 -3.23 -3.83 8.65
C ARG A 11 -4.49 -3.84 7.80
N ALA A 12 -4.38 -4.07 6.49
CA ALA A 12 -5.52 -4.20 5.62
C ALA A 12 -6.35 -5.44 5.99
N GLU A 13 -5.72 -6.58 6.27
CA GLU A 13 -6.39 -7.82 6.68
C GLU A 13 -7.19 -7.67 7.98
N GLU A 14 -6.64 -7.00 8.98
CA GLU A 14 -7.28 -6.77 10.29
C GLU A 14 -8.29 -5.60 10.30
N SER A 15 -8.33 -4.80 9.23
CA SER A 15 -9.19 -3.62 9.19
C SER A 15 -10.67 -3.96 8.89
N PRO A 16 -11.60 -3.10 9.32
CA PRO A 16 -13.02 -3.20 8.97
C PRO A 16 -13.32 -2.74 7.52
N ILE A 17 -12.31 -2.68 6.64
CA ILE A 17 -12.48 -2.33 5.23
C ILE A 17 -13.32 -3.43 4.54
N PRO A 18 -14.32 -3.07 3.71
CA PRO A 18 -15.08 -4.04 2.92
C PRO A 18 -14.18 -4.96 2.09
N THR A 19 -14.53 -6.23 1.96
CA THR A 19 -13.69 -7.26 1.31
C THR A 19 -13.22 -6.85 -0.09
N GLU A 20 -14.10 -6.31 -0.93
CA GLU A 20 -13.76 -5.86 -2.29
C GLU A 20 -12.67 -4.76 -2.29
N LYS A 21 -12.76 -3.82 -1.34
CA LYS A 21 -11.77 -2.74 -1.18
C LYS A 21 -10.47 -3.27 -0.60
N LYS A 22 -10.55 -4.23 0.33
CA LYS A 22 -9.39 -4.91 0.91
C LYS A 22 -8.59 -5.64 -0.16
N GLU A 23 -9.25 -6.39 -1.04
CA GLU A 23 -8.60 -7.05 -2.18
C GLU A 23 -7.91 -6.05 -3.12
N ALA A 24 -8.56 -4.92 -3.43
CA ALA A 24 -7.95 -3.89 -4.26
C ALA A 24 -6.68 -3.31 -3.62
N ILE A 25 -6.74 -3.02 -2.30
CA ILE A 25 -5.59 -2.54 -1.53
C ILE A 25 -4.46 -3.58 -1.56
N LEU A 26 -4.76 -4.85 -1.24
CA LEU A 26 -3.76 -5.92 -1.22
C LEU A 26 -3.10 -6.12 -2.59
N LYS A 27 -3.87 -6.09 -3.68
CA LYS A 27 -3.33 -6.15 -5.05
C LYS A 27 -2.40 -4.98 -5.35
N SER A 28 -2.77 -3.76 -4.95
CA SER A 28 -1.92 -2.58 -5.16
C SER A 28 -0.62 -2.62 -4.33
N VAL A 29 -0.68 -3.13 -3.10
CA VAL A 29 0.50 -3.34 -2.23
C VAL A 29 1.45 -4.38 -2.83
N GLU A 30 0.91 -5.45 -3.39
CA GLU A 30 1.72 -6.47 -4.07
C GLU A 30 2.37 -5.93 -5.35
N ALA A 31 1.65 -5.13 -6.14
CA ALA A 31 2.22 -4.45 -7.30
C ALA A 31 3.36 -3.48 -6.90
N MET A 32 3.21 -2.77 -5.78
CA MET A 32 4.29 -1.96 -5.21
C MET A 32 5.49 -2.82 -4.76
N ARG A 33 5.24 -3.98 -4.15
CA ARG A 33 6.31 -4.91 -3.74
C ARG A 33 7.14 -5.38 -4.93
N GLN A 34 6.48 -5.75 -6.03
CA GLN A 34 7.14 -6.24 -7.24
C GLN A 34 7.88 -5.14 -8.01
N SER A 35 7.43 -3.90 -7.90
CA SER A 35 8.08 -2.73 -8.53
C SER A 35 9.12 -2.05 -7.63
N ALA A 36 9.31 -2.50 -6.39
CA ALA A 36 10.24 -1.89 -5.45
C ALA A 36 11.68 -1.85 -5.99
N GLY A 37 12.30 -0.67 -5.94
CA GLY A 37 13.64 -0.45 -6.51
C GLY A 37 13.67 -0.26 -8.03
N THR A 38 12.52 -0.19 -8.69
CA THR A 38 12.41 0.12 -10.13
C THR A 38 11.78 1.50 -10.35
N ALA A 39 11.96 2.07 -11.54
CA ALA A 39 11.32 3.35 -11.92
C ALA A 39 9.77 3.28 -11.89
N SER A 40 9.18 2.08 -11.96
CA SER A 40 7.73 1.88 -11.92
C SER A 40 7.13 1.97 -10.51
N PHE A 41 7.96 1.98 -9.45
CA PHE A 41 7.48 2.04 -8.07
C PHE A 41 6.60 3.27 -7.81
N THR A 42 7.02 4.43 -8.33
CA THR A 42 6.29 5.70 -8.20
C THR A 42 4.88 5.65 -8.78
N GLU A 43 4.70 4.93 -9.89
CA GLU A 43 3.39 4.72 -10.50
C GLU A 43 2.52 3.82 -9.61
N LYS A 44 3.08 2.69 -9.13
CA LYS A 44 2.36 1.77 -8.22
C LYS A 44 2.03 2.38 -6.87
N TYR A 45 2.87 3.28 -6.37
CA TYR A 45 2.58 4.07 -5.18
C TYR A 45 1.37 4.98 -5.39
N LYS A 46 1.27 5.66 -6.54
CA LYS A 46 0.10 6.50 -6.87
C LYS A 46 -1.18 5.67 -6.99
N ASP A 47 -1.09 4.50 -7.63
CA ASP A 47 -2.22 3.56 -7.72
C ASP A 47 -2.70 3.15 -6.32
N PHE A 48 -1.79 2.74 -5.43
CA PHE A 48 -2.11 2.42 -4.04
C PHE A 48 -2.76 3.60 -3.31
N MET A 49 -2.20 4.80 -3.42
CA MET A 49 -2.77 6.00 -2.77
C MET A 49 -4.18 6.31 -3.26
N SER A 50 -4.47 6.07 -4.54
CA SER A 50 -5.81 6.23 -5.10
C SER A 50 -6.78 5.18 -4.56
N VAL A 51 -6.36 3.93 -4.45
CA VAL A 51 -7.20 2.83 -3.95
C VAL A 51 -7.44 2.95 -2.44
N ALA A 52 -6.42 3.36 -1.70
CA ALA A 52 -6.47 3.52 -0.25
C ALA A 52 -7.02 4.88 0.19
N ALA A 53 -7.45 5.76 -0.73
CA ALA A 53 -7.82 7.14 -0.43
C ALA A 53 -8.87 7.26 0.68
N ASP A 54 -9.93 6.46 0.60
CA ASP A 54 -11.04 6.42 1.58
C ASP A 54 -10.62 5.85 2.95
N HIS A 55 -9.44 5.22 3.02
CA HIS A 55 -8.94 4.47 4.16
C HIS A 55 -7.53 4.90 4.56
N LEU A 56 -7.06 6.04 4.07
CA LEU A 56 -5.67 6.51 4.19
C LEU A 56 -5.22 6.64 5.64
N THR A 57 -6.14 7.04 6.52
CA THR A 57 -5.91 7.17 7.98
C THR A 57 -5.42 5.87 8.62
N LEU A 58 -5.82 4.71 8.10
CA LEU A 58 -5.39 3.40 8.60
C LEU A 58 -3.94 3.08 8.22
N PHE A 59 -3.41 3.73 7.20
CA PHE A 59 -2.08 3.47 6.65
C PHE A 59 -1.09 4.62 6.85
N GLN A 60 -1.48 5.72 7.49
CA GLN A 60 -0.66 6.92 7.69
C GLN A 60 0.73 6.62 8.26
N ALA A 61 0.83 5.71 9.23
CA ALA A 61 2.10 5.32 9.85
C ALA A 61 3.10 4.70 8.85
N PHE A 62 2.62 4.19 7.72
CA PHE A 62 3.43 3.50 6.71
C PHE A 62 3.71 4.38 5.48
N ILE A 63 3.07 5.54 5.35
CA ILE A 63 3.31 6.47 4.23
C ILE A 63 4.74 7.03 4.22
N PRO A 64 5.31 7.56 5.32
CA PRO A 64 6.66 8.12 5.27
C PRO A 64 7.74 7.11 4.85
N PRO A 65 7.73 5.85 5.34
CA PRO A 65 8.63 4.81 4.83
C PRO A 65 8.49 4.49 3.34
N LEU A 66 7.29 4.66 2.76
CA LEU A 66 7.07 4.47 1.32
C LEU A 66 7.60 5.65 0.49
N LEU A 67 7.44 6.87 0.99
CA LEU A 67 7.95 8.08 0.32
C LEU A 67 9.48 8.11 0.25
N ALA A 68 10.17 7.50 1.20
CA ALA A 68 11.62 7.35 1.17
C ALA A 68 12.13 6.44 0.02
N LEU A 69 11.23 5.81 -0.73
CA LEU A 69 11.53 4.93 -1.86
C LEU A 69 11.19 5.58 -3.23
N LEU A 70 10.63 6.79 -3.23
CA LEU A 70 10.47 7.62 -4.42
C LEU A 70 11.79 8.31 -4.78
#